data_AF-A0A3L7PND0-F1
#
_entry.id   AF-A0A3L7PND0-F1
#
_cell.length_a   1.000
_cell.length_b   1.000
_cell.length_c   1.000
_cell.angle_alpha   90.00
_cell.angle_beta   90.00
_cell.angle_gamma   90.00
#
_symmetry.space_group_name_H-M   'P 1'
#
loop_
_entity.id
_entity.type
_entity.pdbx_description
1 polymer ?
#
loop_
_entity_poly.entity_id
_entity_poly.type
_entity_poly.pdbx_seq_one_letter_code
_entity_poly.pdbx_strand_id
1 'polypeptide(L)'
;MKKNPMSRYSFIDMRKLLSLLIILASSSCSNIEKANPQPKSTFAQRPPIEMDVDPIMRGTIAGEAILLGFNDTVVRGYGLVVGLKGTGSRAMPVEIRAMLLREMGRRKMTDPLLNLGGSPTRMLDSDDVAAVIVEGIIPPGAVSGTKFDVRVYSAPGTSTTSLEGGRLWTADLRPGVLTIGSQNIFPIAEAGGPIFINPFATTVAAGADAVDRLSGRILDGGNVLKDRPLKLRLATPSHNRTRTLQASINGLFPREVDQRHDTAQGKSDEMIDLTVPPSFTDRTGDFAQLIRHSPVDIGATEQTANNIRRSLLANPGAAEAASWRWQALGKKCIPVIKELYTNSEEQPRMAALEAGAKLNDPMVVPQLLEMIKSGPNDYRTAALRLLSRMDPNPKIDLGVREFIDDRNMDIRFAAYECLRRRHDPSVRIIPLNGRFKLELVDSNKPLIYLTQTGDPRIVLFGDNSQLLRPLTATIWNGRLMFRGEANDPNVQVFYRSSPTNNPTIDNVPATISALTSFMARPEGLRGVDAGLALSYSETINALHNLWSSGYIPGDFKGEQDRMLAAILKEEKRASPIERPEFPSEADIADSSSTRTAEKTSPQLDSKPKIMDTVPR
;
A
#
# COMPACT_ATOMS: atom_id res chain seq x y z
N MET A 1 73.18 61.40 69.90
CA MET A 1 72.31 62.29 70.71
C MET A 1 71.49 63.12 69.72
N LYS A 2 70.16 63.19 69.70
CA LYS A 2 69.11 63.08 70.72
C LYS A 2 67.87 62.36 70.16
N LYS A 3 67.15 61.72 71.08
CA LYS A 3 65.89 60.96 70.94
C LYS A 3 64.65 61.85 70.83
N ASN A 4 63.56 61.20 70.39
CA ASN A 4 62.11 61.44 70.63
C ASN A 4 61.32 62.17 69.53
N PRO A 5 60.00 61.88 69.38
CA PRO A 5 59.38 60.54 69.35
C PRO A 5 58.28 60.41 68.25
N MET A 6 57.96 59.17 67.87
CA MET A 6 56.86 58.85 66.96
C MET A 6 55.49 59.29 67.50
N SER A 7 54.71 59.98 66.65
CA SER A 7 53.28 60.23 66.83
C SER A 7 52.49 58.96 66.50
N ARG A 8 51.71 58.50 67.49
CA ARG A 8 50.69 57.46 67.37
C ARG A 8 49.49 58.04 66.61
N TYR A 9 49.36 57.72 65.32
CA TYR A 9 48.06 57.76 64.66
C TYR A 9 47.37 56.41 64.82
N SER A 10 46.12 56.52 65.29
CA SER A 10 45.30 55.49 65.88
C SER A 10 44.71 54.56 64.82
N PHE A 11 44.75 53.25 65.09
CA PHE A 11 44.03 52.19 64.36
C PHE A 11 42.52 52.44 64.18
N ILE A 12 41.96 53.47 64.84
CA ILE A 12 40.55 53.86 64.81
C ILE A 12 40.19 54.62 63.51
N ASP A 13 41.11 55.41 62.94
CA ASP A 13 40.82 56.19 61.73
C ASP A 13 40.85 55.31 60.46
N MET A 14 41.66 54.26 60.46
CA MET A 14 41.68 53.26 59.39
C MET A 14 40.42 52.38 59.39
N ARG A 15 39.81 52.15 60.55
CA ARG A 15 38.51 51.44 60.67
C ARG A 15 37.34 52.29 60.18
N LYS A 16 37.36 53.61 60.41
CA LYS A 16 36.34 54.53 59.85
C LYS A 16 36.45 54.67 58.33
N LEU A 17 37.67 54.66 57.80
CA LEU A 17 37.89 54.69 56.35
C LEU A 17 37.45 53.37 55.68
N LEU A 18 37.69 52.23 56.33
CA LEU A 18 37.26 50.92 55.83
C LEU A 18 35.75 50.71 55.92
N SER A 19 35.10 51.20 56.99
CA SER A 19 33.64 51.11 57.12
C SER A 19 32.92 52.07 56.17
N LEU A 20 33.47 53.24 55.88
CA LEU A 20 32.93 54.14 54.84
C LEU A 20 33.06 53.52 53.43
N LEU A 21 34.17 52.83 53.14
CA LEU A 21 34.36 52.15 51.84
C LEU A 21 33.40 50.95 51.66
N ILE A 22 33.07 50.24 52.74
CA ILE A 22 32.12 49.10 52.71
C ILE A 22 30.66 49.60 52.58
N ILE A 23 30.32 50.78 53.13
CA ILE A 23 28.99 51.38 52.98
C ILE A 23 28.81 51.97 51.56
N LEU A 24 29.87 52.53 50.96
CA LEU A 24 29.82 52.97 49.55
C LEU A 24 29.80 51.79 48.56
N ALA A 25 30.42 50.65 48.87
CA ALA A 25 30.36 49.45 48.03
C ALA A 25 29.03 48.67 48.13
N SER A 26 28.21 48.91 49.16
CA SER A 26 26.91 48.25 49.35
C SER A 26 25.72 49.05 48.82
N SER A 27 25.94 50.27 48.31
CA SER A 27 24.90 51.12 47.72
C SER A 27 24.88 51.09 46.17
N SER A 28 25.72 50.25 45.55
CA SER A 28 25.81 50.11 44.08
C SER A 28 25.56 48.68 43.59
N CYS A 29 24.64 47.97 44.24
CA CYS A 29 24.09 46.69 43.76
C CYS A 29 22.55 46.73 43.81
N SER A 30 21.94 47.81 43.33
CA SER A 30 20.50 47.89 43.07
C SER A 30 20.26 48.13 41.57
N ASN A 31 20.82 47.24 40.74
CA ASN A 31 20.42 47.01 39.34
C ASN A 31 21.06 45.70 38.86
N ILE A 32 20.74 44.59 39.55
CA ILE A 32 20.67 43.31 38.83
C ILE A 32 19.36 43.41 38.07
N GLU A 33 19.47 43.87 36.82
CA GLU A 33 18.43 43.73 35.83
C GLU A 33 18.14 42.22 35.77
N LYS A 34 17.08 41.77 36.45
CA LYS A 34 16.51 40.46 36.17
C LYS A 34 16.27 40.50 34.68
N ALA A 35 17.00 39.69 33.92
CA ALA A 35 16.73 39.49 32.51
C ALA A 35 15.22 39.36 32.41
N ASN A 36 14.60 40.32 31.70
CA ASN A 36 13.15 40.34 31.51
C ASN A 36 12.81 38.90 31.12
N PRO A 37 11.93 38.19 31.87
CA PRO A 37 11.66 36.80 31.54
C PRO A 37 11.28 36.83 30.07
N GLN A 38 12.13 36.24 29.21
CA GLN A 38 11.82 36.17 27.79
C GLN A 38 10.38 35.67 27.79
N PRO A 39 9.43 36.40 27.17
CA PRO A 39 8.07 35.90 27.11
C PRO A 39 8.25 34.50 26.57
N LYS A 40 7.98 33.48 27.40
CA LYS A 40 7.90 32.10 26.92
C LYS A 40 7.01 32.28 25.73
N SER A 41 7.55 32.10 24.53
CA SER A 41 6.77 32.23 23.31
C SER A 41 5.59 31.35 23.59
N THR A 42 4.45 31.97 23.91
CA THR A 42 3.22 31.25 24.05
C THR A 42 3.07 30.84 22.62
N PHE A 43 3.46 29.59 22.31
CA PHE A 43 3.14 28.99 21.03
C PHE A 43 1.69 29.35 20.89
N ALA A 44 1.39 30.29 19.98
CA ALA A 44 0.04 30.81 19.81
C ALA A 44 -0.81 29.56 19.77
N GLN A 45 -1.65 29.36 20.79
CA GLN A 45 -2.34 28.08 20.97
C GLN A 45 -3.11 27.90 19.68
N ARG A 46 -2.60 27.02 18.82
CA ARG A 46 -3.20 26.82 17.52
C ARG A 46 -4.64 26.41 17.82
N PRO A 47 -5.63 27.00 17.13
CA PRO A 47 -7.01 26.72 17.43
C PRO A 47 -7.20 25.19 17.41
N PRO A 48 -7.90 24.62 18.41
CA PRO A 48 -8.13 23.20 18.46
C PRO A 48 -8.79 22.76 17.17
N ILE A 49 -8.37 21.61 16.67
CA ILE A 49 -8.93 21.07 15.44
C ILE A 49 -10.32 20.55 15.77
N GLU A 50 -11.36 21.11 15.16
CA GLU A 50 -12.70 20.56 15.28
C GLU A 50 -12.72 19.18 14.64
N MET A 51 -13.16 18.18 15.41
CA MET A 51 -13.25 16.81 14.95
C MET A 51 -14.71 16.38 14.98
N ASP A 52 -15.28 16.24 13.79
CA ASP A 52 -16.57 15.60 13.61
C ASP A 52 -16.35 14.09 13.62
N VAL A 53 -16.84 13.44 14.68
CA VAL A 53 -16.57 12.03 14.98
C VAL A 53 -17.88 11.35 15.30
N ASP A 54 -18.14 10.24 14.60
CA ASP A 54 -19.34 9.45 14.81
C ASP A 54 -19.56 9.12 16.29
N PRO A 55 -20.81 9.04 16.77
CA PRO A 55 -21.10 8.73 18.17
C PRO A 55 -20.42 7.43 18.63
N ILE A 56 -20.34 6.43 17.75
CA ILE A 56 -19.68 5.14 18.02
C ILE A 56 -18.16 5.26 18.10
N MET A 57 -17.54 6.39 17.76
CA MET A 57 -16.09 6.62 17.80
C MET A 57 -15.68 7.52 18.97
N ARG A 58 -16.64 8.01 19.78
CA ARG A 58 -16.35 8.75 21.01
C ARG A 58 -15.57 7.90 22.01
N GLY A 59 -14.63 8.54 22.73
CA GLY A 59 -13.75 7.89 23.69
C GLY A 59 -12.65 7.01 23.07
N THR A 60 -12.42 7.14 21.76
CA THR A 60 -11.29 6.50 21.06
C THR A 60 -10.19 7.50 20.75
N ILE A 61 -9.03 7.00 20.33
CA ILE A 61 -7.91 7.83 19.87
C ILE A 61 -8.32 8.71 18.67
N ALA A 62 -9.11 8.20 17.72
CA ALA A 62 -9.61 9.01 16.61
C ALA A 62 -10.53 10.16 17.04
N GLY A 63 -11.13 10.05 18.23
CA GLY A 63 -11.90 11.11 18.87
C GLY A 63 -11.06 12.22 19.48
N GLU A 64 -9.73 12.07 19.53
CA GLU A 64 -8.82 12.99 20.23
C GLU A 64 -7.55 13.36 19.44
N ALA A 65 -7.19 12.57 18.43
CA ALA A 65 -6.02 12.76 17.61
C ALA A 65 -6.25 12.35 16.16
N ILE A 66 -5.54 13.02 15.26
CA ILE A 66 -5.51 12.75 13.84
C ILE A 66 -4.25 11.94 13.52
N LEU A 67 -4.42 10.86 12.77
CA LEU A 67 -3.32 10.04 12.29
C LEU A 67 -2.69 10.67 11.03
N LEU A 68 -1.41 11.02 11.13
CA LEU A 68 -0.58 11.53 10.05
C LEU A 68 0.26 10.39 9.45
N GLY A 69 0.51 10.45 8.15
CA GLY A 69 1.24 9.39 7.43
C GLY A 69 0.40 8.16 7.10
N PHE A 70 -0.93 8.24 7.27
CA PHE A 70 -1.88 7.16 7.01
C PHE A 70 -2.32 7.03 5.54
N ASN A 71 -1.90 7.95 4.67
CA ASN A 71 -2.24 7.91 3.25
C ASN A 71 -1.17 7.14 2.47
N ASP A 72 -1.63 6.44 1.43
CA ASP A 72 -0.77 5.85 0.41
C ASP A 72 0.15 6.93 -0.18
N THR A 73 1.43 6.61 -0.32
CA THR A 73 2.40 7.53 -0.92
C THR A 73 2.71 7.06 -2.33
N VAL A 74 2.29 7.85 -3.33
CA VAL A 74 2.71 7.62 -4.71
C VAL A 74 4.16 8.06 -4.87
N VAL A 75 4.98 7.13 -5.35
CA VAL A 75 6.39 7.36 -5.68
C VAL A 75 6.61 7.25 -7.17
N ARG A 76 7.46 8.11 -7.70
CA ARG A 76 7.77 8.18 -9.11
C ARG A 76 9.27 8.36 -9.33
N GLY A 77 9.76 7.86 -10.45
CA GLY A 77 11.14 8.06 -10.90
C GLY A 77 11.29 7.82 -12.40
N TYR A 78 12.42 8.26 -12.95
CA TYR A 78 12.84 7.86 -14.28
C TYR A 78 13.74 6.63 -14.18
N GLY A 79 13.55 5.69 -15.08
CA GLY A 79 14.32 4.45 -15.14
C GLY A 79 14.80 4.13 -16.55
N LEU A 80 15.68 3.13 -16.64
CA LEU A 80 16.18 2.59 -17.90
C LEU A 80 15.78 1.13 -18.01
N VAL A 81 15.06 0.78 -19.07
CA VAL A 81 14.77 -0.61 -19.42
C VAL A 81 15.86 -1.09 -20.38
N VAL A 82 16.36 -2.29 -20.13
CA VAL A 82 17.41 -2.94 -20.92
C VAL A 82 16.93 -4.30 -21.42
N GLY A 83 17.58 -4.82 -22.47
CA GLY A 83 17.27 -6.12 -23.05
C GLY A 83 16.06 -6.11 -23.99
N LEU A 84 15.65 -4.92 -24.44
CA LEU A 84 14.67 -4.78 -25.50
C LEU A 84 15.34 -5.24 -26.79
N LYS A 85 14.71 -6.10 -27.58
CA LYS A 85 15.34 -6.71 -28.77
C LYS A 85 15.15 -5.80 -29.99
N GLY A 86 15.70 -4.58 -29.95
CA GLY A 86 15.50 -3.53 -30.97
C GLY A 86 14.14 -2.83 -30.93
N THR A 87 13.35 -2.99 -29.87
CA THR A 87 12.04 -2.32 -29.69
C THR A 87 12.11 -1.08 -28.79
N GLY A 88 13.31 -0.73 -28.34
CA GLY A 88 13.60 0.44 -27.52
C GLY A 88 13.74 1.73 -28.33
N SER A 89 14.43 2.71 -27.75
CA SER A 89 14.73 3.97 -28.42
C SER A 89 15.96 4.64 -27.83
N ARG A 90 16.88 5.04 -28.71
CA ARG A 90 17.97 5.99 -28.43
C ARG A 90 17.51 7.44 -28.20
N ALA A 91 16.32 7.79 -28.69
CA ALA A 91 15.79 9.15 -28.58
C ALA A 91 15.20 9.37 -27.18
N MET A 92 15.79 10.30 -26.43
CA MET A 92 15.30 10.68 -25.10
C MET A 92 15.60 12.15 -24.81
N PRO A 93 14.76 12.84 -24.01
CA PRO A 93 15.03 14.20 -23.56
C PRO A 93 16.41 14.34 -22.91
N VAL A 94 17.10 15.45 -23.19
CA VAL A 94 18.49 15.71 -22.76
C VAL A 94 18.63 15.63 -21.23
N GLU A 95 17.64 16.13 -20.51
CA GLU A 95 17.58 16.15 -19.05
C GLU A 95 17.50 14.74 -18.46
N ILE A 96 16.65 13.88 -19.03
CA ILE A 96 16.52 12.47 -18.64
C ILE A 96 17.82 11.72 -18.94
N ARG A 97 18.42 11.96 -20.12
CA ARG A 97 19.72 11.36 -20.49
C ARG A 97 20.82 11.70 -19.50
N ALA A 98 20.95 12.97 -19.14
CA ALA A 98 21.95 13.43 -18.18
C ALA A 98 21.74 12.83 -16.78
N MET A 99 20.47 12.70 -16.36
CA MET A 99 20.11 12.06 -15.09
C MET A 99 20.48 10.57 -15.08
N LEU A 100 20.11 9.82 -16.12
CA LEU A 100 20.42 8.40 -16.25
C LEU A 100 21.93 8.15 -16.27
N LEU A 101 22.71 8.96 -17.01
CA LEU A 101 24.18 8.87 -17.00
C LEU A 101 24.77 9.09 -15.60
N ARG A 102 24.22 10.02 -14.82
CA ARG A 102 24.64 10.26 -13.43
C ARG A 102 24.34 9.05 -12.53
N GLU A 103 23.17 8.45 -12.68
CA GLU A 103 22.80 7.24 -11.94
C GLU A 103 23.67 6.02 -12.33
N MET A 104 23.94 5.83 -13.62
CA MET A 104 24.89 4.85 -14.15
C MET A 104 26.28 5.02 -13.56
N GLY A 105 26.76 6.27 -13.44
CA GLY A 105 28.02 6.58 -12.77
C GLY A 105 28.00 6.28 -11.27
N ARG A 106 26.91 6.60 -10.56
CA ARG A 106 26.79 6.40 -9.10
C ARG A 106 26.81 4.92 -8.71
N ARG A 107 26.12 4.06 -9.47
CA ARG A 107 25.96 2.62 -9.16
C ARG A 107 27.08 1.73 -9.74
N LYS A 108 28.13 2.33 -10.32
CA LYS A 108 29.34 1.65 -10.88
C LYS A 108 29.06 0.45 -11.81
N MET A 109 27.92 0.44 -12.52
CA MET A 109 27.52 -0.68 -13.40
C MET A 109 27.63 -2.08 -12.75
N THR A 110 27.55 -2.15 -11.41
CA THR A 110 27.76 -3.36 -10.63
C THR A 110 26.45 -4.14 -10.50
N ASP A 111 25.81 -4.46 -11.63
CA ASP A 111 24.81 -5.53 -11.64
C ASP A 111 25.51 -6.81 -12.15
N PRO A 112 25.80 -7.79 -11.27
CA PRO A 112 26.54 -9.01 -11.62
C PRO A 112 25.88 -9.83 -12.73
N LEU A 113 24.58 -9.62 -13.00
CA LEU A 113 23.80 -10.37 -13.98
C LEU A 113 23.91 -9.83 -15.40
N LEU A 114 24.37 -8.59 -15.59
CA LEU A 114 24.23 -7.91 -16.86
C LEU A 114 25.46 -8.04 -17.76
N ASN A 115 26.69 -8.23 -17.24
CA ASN A 115 27.93 -8.37 -18.03
C ASN A 115 27.93 -7.44 -19.28
N LEU A 116 27.35 -6.24 -19.14
CA LEU A 116 27.17 -5.32 -20.24
C LEU A 116 28.48 -4.55 -20.39
N GLY A 117 29.44 -5.15 -21.09
CA GLY A 117 30.69 -4.49 -21.45
C GLY A 117 30.40 -3.26 -22.32
N GLY A 118 30.63 -2.07 -21.80
CA GLY A 118 30.46 -0.84 -22.58
C GLY A 118 30.49 0.44 -21.76
N SER A 119 30.72 1.58 -22.43
CA SER A 119 30.56 2.91 -21.82
C SER A 119 29.06 3.24 -21.64
N PRO A 120 28.65 3.89 -20.54
CA PRO A 120 27.25 4.28 -20.30
C PRO A 120 26.59 5.02 -21.48
N THR A 121 27.35 5.90 -22.14
CA THR A 121 26.91 6.65 -23.31
C THR A 121 26.53 5.75 -24.48
N ARG A 122 27.40 4.80 -24.85
CA ARG A 122 27.12 3.83 -25.92
C ARG A 122 25.88 2.97 -25.64
N MET A 123 25.60 2.65 -24.38
CA MET A 123 24.41 1.89 -24.02
C MET A 123 23.14 2.70 -24.26
N LEU A 124 23.12 3.99 -23.87
CA LEU A 124 21.97 4.87 -24.10
C LEU A 124 21.74 5.18 -25.59
N ASP A 125 22.76 4.99 -26.43
CA ASP A 125 22.68 5.20 -27.87
C ASP A 125 22.23 3.93 -28.64
N SER A 126 21.88 2.85 -27.95
CA SER A 126 21.35 1.61 -28.53
C SER A 126 19.82 1.63 -28.63
N ASP A 127 19.26 0.90 -29.61
CA ASP A 127 17.82 0.65 -29.72
C ASP A 127 17.34 -0.50 -28.82
N ASP A 128 18.25 -1.12 -28.06
CA ASP A 128 17.95 -2.18 -27.09
C ASP A 128 17.59 -1.67 -25.69
N VAL A 129 17.53 -0.34 -25.53
CA VAL A 129 17.19 0.32 -24.26
C VAL A 129 16.04 1.30 -24.45
N ALA A 130 15.28 1.54 -23.38
CA ALA A 130 14.25 2.57 -23.38
C ALA A 130 14.24 3.36 -22.06
N ALA A 131 14.14 4.67 -22.17
CA ALA A 131 13.85 5.53 -21.03
C ALA A 131 12.36 5.40 -20.66
N VAL A 132 12.11 5.16 -19.38
CA VAL A 132 10.75 4.91 -18.87
C VAL A 132 10.46 5.75 -17.64
N ILE A 133 9.18 5.99 -17.39
CA ILE A 133 8.67 6.47 -16.13
C ILE A 133 8.24 5.27 -15.30
N VAL A 134 8.60 5.31 -14.03
CA VAL A 134 8.39 4.25 -13.05
C VAL A 134 7.53 4.83 -11.94
N GLU A 135 6.41 4.19 -11.63
CA GLU A 135 5.46 4.63 -10.61
C GLU A 135 5.10 3.47 -9.68
N GLY A 136 4.96 3.76 -8.39
CA GLY A 136 4.53 2.76 -7.41
C GLY A 136 3.77 3.39 -6.27
N ILE A 137 3.09 2.54 -5.51
CA ILE A 137 2.33 2.95 -4.32
C ILE A 137 2.97 2.28 -3.11
N ILE A 138 3.42 3.11 -2.17
CA ILE A 138 3.91 2.63 -0.88
C ILE A 138 2.76 2.73 0.12
N PRO A 139 2.38 1.62 0.79
CA PRO A 139 1.32 1.65 1.80
C PRO A 139 1.73 2.49 3.01
N PRO A 140 0.77 3.04 3.76
CA PRO A 140 1.05 3.85 4.93
C PRO A 140 1.80 3.05 5.98
N GLY A 141 2.77 3.69 6.66
CA GLY A 141 3.56 3.02 7.69
C GLY A 141 4.48 1.91 7.19
N ALA A 142 4.70 1.76 5.87
CA ALA A 142 5.64 0.78 5.33
C ALA A 142 7.02 0.92 5.96
N VAL A 143 7.62 -0.22 6.33
CA VAL A 143 8.96 -0.29 6.90
C VAL A 143 10.00 -0.47 5.79
N SER A 144 11.26 -0.22 6.12
CA SER A 144 12.37 -0.52 5.21
C SER A 144 12.36 -2.00 4.81
N GLY A 145 12.54 -2.28 3.52
CA GLY A 145 12.52 -3.63 2.96
C GLY A 145 11.15 -4.11 2.47
N THR A 146 10.05 -3.40 2.77
CA THR A 146 8.73 -3.75 2.24
C THR A 146 8.75 -3.71 0.71
N LYS A 147 8.27 -4.79 0.10
CA LYS A 147 8.10 -4.92 -1.36
C LYS A 147 6.77 -4.35 -1.81
N PHE A 148 6.74 -3.81 -3.02
CA PHE A 148 5.52 -3.31 -3.65
C PHE A 148 5.62 -3.41 -5.17
N ASP A 149 4.46 -3.47 -5.82
CA ASP A 149 4.37 -3.51 -7.28
C ASP A 149 4.65 -2.14 -7.90
N VAL A 150 5.20 -2.17 -9.11
CA VAL A 150 5.63 -0.98 -9.82
C VAL A 150 5.06 -1.00 -11.24
N ARG A 151 4.47 0.11 -11.66
CA ARG A 151 4.05 0.37 -13.04
C ARG A 151 5.18 1.05 -13.79
N VAL A 152 5.42 0.61 -15.02
CA VAL A 152 6.42 1.18 -15.92
C VAL A 152 5.76 1.56 -17.23
N TYR A 153 6.07 2.73 -17.77
CA TYR A 153 5.61 3.11 -19.11
C TYR A 153 6.66 3.96 -19.83
N SER A 154 6.64 3.94 -21.16
CA SER A 154 7.59 4.70 -21.98
C SER A 154 7.57 6.19 -21.64
N ALA A 155 8.74 6.81 -21.50
CA ALA A 155 8.83 8.24 -21.26
C ALA A 155 8.32 9.03 -22.49
N PRO A 156 7.70 10.20 -22.29
CA PRO A 156 7.29 11.06 -23.40
C PRO A 156 8.49 11.49 -24.26
N GLY A 157 8.30 11.54 -25.58
CA GLY A 157 9.35 11.95 -26.52
C GLY A 157 10.36 10.86 -26.87
N THR A 158 10.12 9.60 -26.49
CA THR A 158 10.88 8.45 -27.01
C THR A 158 10.15 7.82 -28.20
N SER A 159 10.88 7.07 -29.04
CA SER A 159 10.32 6.29 -30.15
C SER A 159 10.22 4.80 -29.82
N THR A 160 10.04 4.47 -28.54
CA THR A 160 9.92 3.08 -28.06
C THR A 160 8.65 2.46 -28.63
N THR A 161 8.74 1.23 -29.13
CA THR A 161 7.60 0.51 -29.73
C THR A 161 7.06 -0.59 -28.81
N SER A 162 7.90 -1.18 -27.95
CA SER A 162 7.49 -2.20 -26.99
C SER A 162 8.47 -2.32 -25.83
N LEU A 163 7.95 -2.49 -24.61
CA LEU A 163 8.70 -2.82 -23.40
C LEU A 163 8.77 -4.34 -23.12
N GLU A 164 8.24 -5.16 -24.04
CA GLU A 164 8.14 -6.62 -23.87
C GLU A 164 9.52 -7.28 -23.78
N GLY A 165 9.68 -8.19 -22.82
CA GLY A 165 10.95 -8.90 -22.57
C GLY A 165 12.03 -8.02 -21.92
N GLY A 166 11.75 -6.74 -21.69
CA GLY A 166 12.66 -5.82 -21.02
C GLY A 166 12.81 -6.08 -19.52
N ARG A 167 13.92 -5.64 -18.97
CA ARG A 167 14.17 -5.58 -17.52
C ARG A 167 14.45 -4.14 -17.13
N LEU A 168 13.77 -3.64 -16.10
CA LEU A 168 14.09 -2.34 -15.51
C LEU A 168 15.38 -2.45 -14.71
N TRP A 169 16.33 -1.61 -15.08
CA TRP A 169 17.52 -1.36 -14.28
C TRP A 169 17.17 -0.51 -13.06
N THR A 170 17.84 -0.77 -11.92
CA THR A 170 17.46 -0.18 -10.62
C THR A 170 17.28 1.34 -10.71
N ALA A 171 16.06 1.80 -10.45
CA ALA A 171 15.65 3.19 -10.50
C ALA A 171 15.33 3.71 -9.09
N ASP A 172 15.76 4.95 -8.79
CA ASP A 172 15.43 5.64 -7.53
C ASP A 172 14.01 6.25 -7.63
N LEU A 173 13.17 5.99 -6.63
CA LEU A 173 11.80 6.50 -6.57
C LEU A 173 11.63 7.55 -5.47
N ARG A 174 10.98 8.68 -5.83
CA ARG A 174 10.75 9.84 -4.97
C ARG A 174 9.25 10.10 -4.82
N PRO A 175 8.78 10.59 -3.65
CA PRO A 175 7.37 10.91 -3.47
C PRO A 175 6.98 12.17 -4.25
N GLY A 176 5.74 12.22 -4.72
CA GLY A 176 5.14 13.38 -5.37
C GLY A 176 5.34 13.41 -6.89
N VAL A 177 5.27 14.61 -7.46
CA VAL A 177 5.33 14.82 -8.91
C VAL A 177 6.76 14.64 -9.42
N LEU A 178 6.90 14.02 -10.60
CA LEU A 178 8.16 13.90 -11.32
C LEU A 178 8.70 15.28 -11.64
N THR A 179 9.77 15.68 -10.95
CA THR A 179 10.48 16.94 -11.22
C THR A 179 11.94 16.62 -11.45
N ILE A 180 12.49 17.14 -12.56
CA ILE A 180 13.91 17.03 -12.87
C ILE A 180 14.60 18.29 -12.34
N GLY A 181 15.37 18.18 -11.25
CA GLY A 181 16.05 19.34 -10.65
C GLY A 181 16.02 19.35 -9.13
N SER A 182 16.80 20.25 -8.53
CA SER A 182 17.28 20.29 -7.13
C SER A 182 16.24 20.50 -6.02
N GLN A 183 14.99 20.08 -6.20
CA GLN A 183 14.14 19.77 -5.05
C GLN A 183 14.57 18.38 -4.57
N ASN A 184 15.66 18.35 -3.79
CA ASN A 184 16.31 17.16 -3.24
C ASN A 184 15.39 16.41 -2.27
N ILE A 185 14.30 15.84 -2.78
CA ILE A 185 13.58 14.82 -2.07
C ILE A 185 14.42 13.55 -2.23
N PHE A 186 15.07 13.14 -1.14
CA PHE A 186 15.83 11.90 -1.10
C PHE A 186 14.94 10.74 -1.58
N PRO A 187 15.49 9.78 -2.35
CA PRO A 187 14.72 8.60 -2.73
C PRO A 187 14.27 7.87 -1.46
N ILE A 188 13.00 7.45 -1.48
CA ILE A 188 12.38 6.72 -0.36
C ILE A 188 12.14 5.25 -0.71
N ALA A 189 12.23 4.91 -1.99
CA ALA A 189 12.19 3.56 -2.49
C ALA A 189 13.08 3.42 -3.74
N GLU A 190 13.36 2.19 -4.12
CA GLU A 190 13.98 1.82 -5.38
C GLU A 190 13.10 0.80 -6.10
N ALA A 191 13.25 0.67 -7.42
CA ALA A 191 12.54 -0.33 -8.19
C ALA A 191 13.42 -0.96 -9.27
N GLY A 192 13.24 -2.25 -9.51
CA GLY A 192 13.94 -2.98 -10.58
C GLY A 192 13.38 -4.38 -10.76
N GLY A 193 13.61 -4.98 -11.93
CA GLY A 193 13.12 -6.32 -12.21
C GLY A 193 12.58 -6.52 -13.63
N PRO A 194 12.16 -7.75 -13.97
CA PRO A 194 11.61 -8.07 -15.29
C PRO A 194 10.25 -7.40 -15.49
N ILE A 195 10.00 -6.92 -16.71
CA ILE A 195 8.73 -6.28 -17.07
C ILE A 195 7.70 -7.34 -17.48
N PHE A 196 6.55 -7.24 -16.83
CA PHE A 196 5.33 -7.97 -17.15
C PHE A 196 4.37 -7.07 -17.93
N ILE A 197 4.04 -7.49 -19.15
CA ILE A 197 2.98 -6.88 -19.94
C ILE A 197 1.79 -7.82 -19.89
N ASN A 198 0.65 -7.28 -19.46
CA ASN A 198 -0.57 -8.05 -19.33
C ASN A 198 -1.16 -8.33 -20.74
N PRO A 199 -1.22 -9.59 -21.20
CA PRO A 199 -1.79 -9.90 -22.52
C PRO A 199 -3.32 -9.71 -22.56
N PHE A 200 -3.99 -9.57 -21.41
CA PHE A 200 -5.43 -9.34 -21.28
C PHE A 200 -5.82 -7.87 -21.30
N ALA A 201 -4.84 -6.95 -21.30
CA ALA A 201 -5.11 -5.52 -21.28
C ALA A 201 -5.71 -5.10 -22.62
N THR A 202 -7.02 -5.28 -22.80
CA THR A 202 -7.77 -4.72 -23.91
C THR A 202 -7.98 -3.26 -23.57
N THR A 203 -7.33 -2.36 -24.29
CA THR A 203 -7.69 -0.93 -24.23
C THR A 203 -9.15 -0.78 -24.69
N VAL A 204 -9.93 0.04 -23.97
CA VAL A 204 -11.37 0.26 -24.20
C VAL A 204 -11.62 1.06 -25.50
N ALA A 205 -10.72 1.01 -26.47
CA ALA A 205 -10.82 1.69 -27.75
C ALA A 205 -10.68 0.66 -28.88
N ALA A 206 -11.71 0.61 -29.72
CA ALA A 206 -11.88 -0.38 -30.77
C ALA A 206 -10.77 -0.36 -31.83
N GLY A 207 -10.27 -1.56 -32.17
CA GLY A 207 -9.61 -1.86 -33.45
C GLY A 207 -8.08 -1.75 -33.45
N ALA A 208 -7.44 -2.88 -33.74
CA ALA A 208 -6.00 -3.13 -33.93
C ALA A 208 -5.15 -3.26 -32.64
N ASP A 209 -4.49 -4.42 -32.52
CA ASP A 209 -3.53 -4.86 -31.49
C ASP A 209 -3.76 -4.24 -30.09
N ALA A 210 -4.83 -4.71 -29.43
CA ALA A 210 -5.46 -4.06 -28.28
C ALA A 210 -4.63 -4.02 -26.98
N VAL A 211 -3.42 -4.59 -26.97
CA VAL A 211 -2.51 -4.68 -25.82
C VAL A 211 -1.59 -3.47 -25.80
N ASP A 212 -1.64 -2.67 -24.72
CA ASP A 212 -0.68 -1.59 -24.50
C ASP A 212 0.72 -2.17 -24.19
N ARG A 213 1.55 -2.27 -25.22
CA ARG A 213 2.94 -2.76 -25.13
C ARG A 213 3.92 -1.70 -24.62
N LEU A 214 3.48 -0.45 -24.49
CA LEU A 214 4.28 0.67 -24.02
C LEU A 214 4.16 0.87 -22.51
N SER A 215 3.23 0.16 -21.86
CA SER A 215 3.17 0.05 -20.42
C SER A 215 3.26 -1.39 -19.94
N GLY A 216 3.84 -1.55 -18.76
CA GLY A 216 4.03 -2.83 -18.11
C GLY A 216 4.09 -2.67 -16.60
N ARG A 217 4.33 -3.78 -15.92
CA ARG A 217 4.41 -3.89 -14.48
C ARG A 217 5.66 -4.64 -14.08
N ILE A 218 6.12 -4.40 -12.86
CA ILE A 218 7.14 -5.21 -12.22
C ILE A 218 6.54 -5.62 -10.90
N LEU A 219 6.23 -6.92 -10.82
CA LEU A 219 5.61 -7.53 -9.66
C LEU A 219 6.65 -7.68 -8.55
N ASP A 220 6.36 -7.20 -7.34
CA ASP A 220 7.29 -7.08 -6.21
C ASP A 220 8.64 -6.40 -6.56
N GLY A 221 8.62 -5.54 -7.59
CA GLY A 221 9.83 -4.87 -8.11
C GLY A 221 10.31 -3.70 -7.27
N GLY A 222 9.42 -3.10 -6.48
CA GLY A 222 9.70 -1.97 -5.60
C GLY A 222 10.24 -2.41 -4.24
N ASN A 223 11.11 -1.62 -3.66
CA ASN A 223 11.69 -1.84 -2.33
C ASN A 223 11.76 -0.52 -1.55
N VAL A 224 11.13 -0.46 -0.39
CA VAL A 224 11.16 0.72 0.49
C VAL A 224 12.53 0.83 1.17
N LEU A 225 13.16 2.00 1.09
CA LEU A 225 14.52 2.23 1.62
C LEU A 225 14.53 2.74 3.07
N LYS A 226 13.42 3.35 3.51
CA LYS A 226 13.31 4.01 4.82
C LYS A 226 11.91 3.86 5.37
N ASP A 227 11.82 3.63 6.66
CA ASP A 227 10.55 3.57 7.38
C ASP A 227 9.71 4.82 7.11
N ARG A 228 8.41 4.60 6.92
CA ARG A 228 7.40 5.65 6.84
C ARG A 228 6.86 5.90 8.26
N PRO A 229 7.19 7.05 8.88
CA PRO A 229 6.75 7.30 10.24
C PRO A 229 5.23 7.51 10.26
N LEU A 230 4.54 6.74 11.10
CA LEU A 230 3.17 7.02 11.50
C LEU A 230 3.22 7.94 12.72
N LYS A 231 2.37 8.97 12.75
CA LYS A 231 2.32 9.91 13.88
C LYS A 231 0.88 10.23 14.24
N LEU A 232 0.61 10.41 15.52
CA LEU A 232 -0.64 10.99 15.99
C LEU A 232 -0.40 12.45 16.35
N ARG A 233 -1.27 13.30 15.84
CA ARG A 233 -1.34 14.70 16.25
C ARG A 233 -2.63 14.92 17.02
N LEU A 234 -2.52 15.29 18.29
CA LEU A 234 -3.69 15.59 19.13
C LEU A 234 -4.42 16.81 18.57
N ALA A 235 -5.76 16.79 18.66
CA ALA A 235 -6.59 17.93 18.29
C ALA A 235 -6.39 19.12 19.24
N THR A 236 -6.19 18.82 20.52
CA THR A 236 -5.92 19.79 21.58
C THR A 236 -4.57 19.48 22.23
N PRO A 237 -3.57 20.37 22.15
CA PRO A 237 -2.26 20.16 22.77
C PRO A 237 -2.37 19.96 24.30
N SER A 238 -1.84 18.85 24.81
CA SER A 238 -1.82 18.53 26.24
C SER A 238 -0.84 17.41 26.57
N HIS A 239 0.19 17.72 27.36
CA HIS A 239 1.17 16.73 27.85
C HIS A 239 0.53 15.57 28.61
N ASN A 240 -0.46 15.86 29.46
CA ASN A 240 -1.18 14.83 30.22
C ASN A 240 -1.93 13.91 29.26
N ARG A 241 -2.57 14.47 28.23
CA ARG A 241 -3.31 13.66 27.26
C ARG A 241 -2.41 12.83 26.37
N THR A 242 -1.29 13.39 25.91
CA THR A 242 -0.25 12.64 25.21
C THR A 242 0.21 11.43 26.03
N ARG A 243 0.45 11.62 27.33
CA ARG A 243 0.87 10.52 28.23
C ARG A 243 -0.22 9.46 28.40
N THR A 244 -1.49 9.86 28.55
CA THR A 244 -2.62 8.92 28.64
C THR A 244 -2.77 8.12 27.35
N LEU A 245 -2.75 8.78 26.19
CA LEU A 245 -2.86 8.10 24.89
C LEU A 245 -1.67 7.16 24.65
N GLN A 246 -0.45 7.59 24.95
CA GLN A 246 0.74 6.74 24.88
C GLN A 246 0.59 5.50 25.77
N ALA A 247 0.16 5.67 27.03
CA ALA A 247 -0.03 4.56 27.96
C ALA A 247 -1.12 3.59 27.48
N SER A 248 -2.21 4.12 26.89
CA SER A 248 -3.25 3.27 26.31
C SER A 248 -2.70 2.44 25.12
N ILE A 249 -2.05 3.10 24.16
CA ILE A 249 -1.48 2.42 22.98
C ILE A 249 -0.47 1.34 23.41
N ASN A 250 0.46 1.68 24.30
CA ASN A 250 1.47 0.72 24.75
C ASN A 250 0.90 -0.40 25.63
N GLY A 251 -0.25 -0.17 26.28
CA GLY A 251 -0.98 -1.21 27.02
C GLY A 251 -1.68 -2.22 26.11
N LEU A 252 -2.19 -1.78 24.96
CA LEU A 252 -2.84 -2.64 23.96
C LEU A 252 -1.84 -3.30 23.01
N PHE A 253 -0.80 -2.56 22.62
CA PHE A 253 0.25 -2.96 21.70
C PHE A 253 1.61 -2.87 22.41
N PRO A 254 1.89 -3.82 23.31
CA PRO A 254 3.17 -3.86 24.00
C PRO A 254 4.32 -4.03 23.00
N ARG A 255 5.50 -3.57 23.40
CA ARG A 255 6.71 -3.69 22.59
C ARG A 255 7.00 -5.16 22.29
N GLU A 256 7.17 -5.49 21.01
CA GLU A 256 7.48 -6.84 20.56
C GLU A 256 9.00 -7.11 20.52
N VAL A 257 9.36 -8.37 20.35
CA VAL A 257 10.75 -8.79 20.07
C VAL A 257 11.20 -8.12 18.77
N ASP A 258 12.48 -7.73 18.67
CA ASP A 258 13.08 -6.98 17.54
C ASP A 258 12.63 -5.52 17.36
N GLN A 259 11.64 -5.06 18.13
CA GLN A 259 11.27 -3.65 18.14
C GLN A 259 12.27 -2.85 18.98
N ARG A 260 12.86 -1.79 18.42
CA ARG A 260 13.87 -0.96 19.12
C ARG A 260 13.27 -0.07 20.21
N HIS A 261 12.03 0.36 20.01
CA HIS A 261 11.36 1.42 20.74
C HIS A 261 9.93 0.99 21.07
N ASP A 262 9.34 1.55 22.13
CA ASP A 262 7.92 1.33 22.41
C ASP A 262 7.04 1.75 21.22
N THR A 263 5.88 1.11 21.09
CA THR A 263 4.95 1.30 19.98
C THR A 263 4.50 2.76 19.84
N ALA A 264 4.21 3.44 20.95
CA ALA A 264 3.93 4.86 21.00
C ALA A 264 4.96 5.60 21.86
N GLN A 265 5.43 6.73 21.34
CA GLN A 265 6.31 7.65 22.05
C GLN A 265 5.83 9.10 21.90
N GLY A 266 5.40 9.71 23.00
CA GLY A 266 5.12 11.13 23.08
C GLY A 266 6.40 11.94 22.85
N LYS A 267 6.43 12.72 21.78
CA LYS A 267 7.54 13.64 21.47
C LYS A 267 7.27 15.06 21.97
N SER A 268 6.00 15.47 21.99
CA SER A 268 5.57 16.79 22.48
C SER A 268 4.17 16.72 23.12
N ASP A 269 3.61 17.86 23.50
CA ASP A 269 2.23 18.01 23.96
C ASP A 269 1.18 17.75 22.88
N GLU A 270 1.56 17.79 21.61
CA GLU A 270 0.66 17.54 20.49
C GLU A 270 1.03 16.33 19.64
N MET A 271 2.23 15.77 19.76
CA MET A 271 2.75 14.74 18.85
C MET A 271 3.16 13.45 19.56
N ILE A 272 2.66 12.33 19.03
CA ILE A 272 3.08 10.96 19.39
C ILE A 272 3.63 10.30 18.13
N ASP A 273 4.87 9.85 18.16
CA ASP A 273 5.44 9.02 17.10
C ASP A 273 5.01 7.56 17.34
N LEU A 274 4.59 6.89 16.26
CA LEU A 274 4.20 5.48 16.27
C LEU A 274 5.23 4.64 15.53
N THR A 275 5.65 3.56 16.16
CA THR A 275 6.46 2.50 15.54
C THR A 275 5.55 1.32 15.22
N VAL A 276 5.57 0.85 13.98
CA VAL A 276 4.81 -0.34 13.59
C VAL A 276 5.44 -1.58 14.26
N PRO A 277 4.67 -2.39 15.02
CA PRO A 277 5.19 -3.63 15.56
C PRO A 277 5.49 -4.66 14.46
N PRO A 278 6.52 -5.52 14.62
CA PRO A 278 6.87 -6.58 13.67
C PRO A 278 5.69 -7.44 13.20
N SER A 279 4.76 -7.81 14.10
CA SER A 279 3.55 -8.58 13.78
C SER A 279 2.54 -7.87 12.85
N PHE A 280 2.75 -6.58 12.59
CA PHE A 280 1.94 -5.75 11.71
C PHE A 280 2.69 -5.24 10.47
N THR A 281 3.91 -5.70 10.24
CA THR A 281 4.75 -5.26 9.10
C THR A 281 4.05 -5.42 7.73
N ASP A 282 3.35 -6.53 7.52
CA ASP A 282 2.62 -6.80 6.26
C ASP A 282 1.20 -6.22 6.24
N ARG A 283 0.76 -5.60 7.35
CA ARG A 283 -0.63 -5.14 7.57
C ARG A 283 -0.66 -3.82 8.34
N THR A 284 0.20 -2.89 7.91
CA THR A 284 0.35 -1.56 8.51
C THR A 284 -0.96 -0.77 8.51
N GLY A 285 -1.78 -0.94 7.47
CA GLY A 285 -3.12 -0.34 7.38
C GLY A 285 -4.06 -0.84 8.48
N ASP A 286 -4.05 -2.15 8.77
CA ASP A 286 -4.84 -2.73 9.86
C ASP A 286 -4.36 -2.17 11.21
N PHE A 287 -3.05 -2.06 11.43
CA PHE A 287 -2.49 -1.44 12.63
C PHE A 287 -2.95 0.01 12.82
N ALA A 288 -2.87 0.82 11.77
CA ALA A 288 -3.36 2.20 11.81
C ALA A 288 -4.85 2.29 12.14
N GLN A 289 -5.69 1.40 11.59
CA GLN A 289 -7.11 1.35 11.95
C GLN A 289 -7.32 0.93 13.40
N LEU A 290 -6.58 -0.08 13.88
CA LEU A 290 -6.65 -0.51 15.27
C LEU A 290 -6.27 0.63 16.23
N ILE A 291 -5.22 1.41 15.92
CA ILE A 291 -4.86 2.60 16.70
C ILE A 291 -6.01 3.61 16.72
N ARG A 292 -6.61 3.94 15.57
CA ARG A 292 -7.75 4.88 15.49
C ARG A 292 -8.94 4.44 16.36
N HIS A 293 -9.24 3.15 16.39
CA HIS A 293 -10.39 2.58 17.10
C HIS A 293 -10.08 2.15 18.55
N SER A 294 -8.84 2.31 18.99
CA SER A 294 -8.43 1.97 20.36
C SER A 294 -9.10 2.90 21.37
N PRO A 295 -9.59 2.39 22.52
CA PRO A 295 -10.13 3.22 23.57
C PRO A 295 -9.02 4.03 24.24
N VAL A 296 -9.36 5.21 24.78
CA VAL A 296 -8.40 5.96 25.59
C VAL A 296 -8.29 5.39 27.01
N ASP A 297 -9.36 4.81 27.53
CA ASP A 297 -9.39 4.11 28.82
C ASP A 297 -9.56 2.59 28.62
N ILE A 298 -8.61 1.81 29.12
CA ILE A 298 -8.57 0.35 28.98
C ILE A 298 -9.29 -0.35 30.15
N GLY A 299 -9.55 0.35 31.27
CA GLY A 299 -9.99 -0.26 32.53
C GLY A 299 -11.32 -1.03 32.43
N ALA A 300 -12.29 -0.52 31.67
CA ALA A 300 -13.65 -1.08 31.57
C ALA A 300 -13.91 -1.75 30.21
N THR A 301 -13.08 -2.73 29.84
CA THR A 301 -13.12 -3.38 28.50
C THR A 301 -14.49 -4.01 28.18
N GLU A 302 -15.07 -4.80 29.09
CA GLU A 302 -16.37 -5.46 28.86
C GLU A 302 -17.54 -4.49 28.77
N GLN A 303 -17.54 -3.46 29.61
CA GLN A 303 -18.56 -2.40 29.56
C GLN A 303 -18.48 -1.64 28.24
N THR A 304 -17.27 -1.35 27.77
CA THR A 304 -17.03 -0.70 26.48
C THR A 304 -17.51 -1.59 25.33
N ALA A 305 -17.22 -2.90 25.37
CA ALA A 305 -17.71 -3.86 24.37
C ALA A 305 -19.25 -3.91 24.32
N ASN A 306 -19.92 -3.89 25.47
CA ASN A 306 -21.39 -3.84 25.57
C ASN A 306 -21.96 -2.52 25.04
N ASN A 307 -21.30 -1.39 25.30
CA ASN A 307 -21.71 -0.10 24.77
C ASN A 307 -21.59 -0.05 23.23
N ILE A 308 -20.53 -0.62 22.67
CA ILE A 308 -20.35 -0.75 21.21
C ILE A 308 -21.47 -1.62 20.62
N ARG A 309 -21.76 -2.78 21.24
CA ARG A 309 -22.87 -3.65 20.82
C ARG A 309 -24.21 -2.91 20.82
N ARG A 310 -24.55 -2.19 21.89
CA ARG A 310 -25.80 -1.41 21.95
C ARG A 310 -25.85 -0.33 20.87
N SER A 311 -24.72 0.36 20.64
CA SER A 311 -24.63 1.41 19.61
C SER A 311 -24.79 0.85 18.20
N LEU A 312 -24.22 -0.32 17.94
CA LEU A 312 -24.34 -1.00 16.65
C LEU A 312 -25.77 -1.50 16.38
N LEU A 313 -26.43 -2.07 17.39
CA LEU A 313 -27.84 -2.48 17.27
C LEU A 313 -28.77 -1.28 17.07
N ALA A 314 -28.43 -0.11 17.59
CA ALA A 314 -29.17 1.12 17.35
C ALA A 314 -28.88 1.77 15.99
N ASN A 315 -27.65 1.62 15.47
CA ASN A 315 -27.23 2.10 14.16
C ASN A 315 -26.39 1.05 13.42
N PRO A 316 -27.03 0.16 12.64
CA PRO A 316 -26.34 -0.89 11.89
C PRO A 316 -25.29 -0.37 10.88
N GLY A 317 -25.44 0.87 10.39
CA GLY A 317 -24.48 1.50 9.47
C GLY A 317 -23.08 1.68 10.06
N ALA A 318 -22.94 1.60 11.38
CA ALA A 318 -21.67 1.70 12.10
C ALA A 318 -20.92 0.35 12.27
N ALA A 319 -21.29 -0.68 11.50
CA ALA A 319 -20.74 -2.03 11.58
C ALA A 319 -19.21 -2.11 11.48
N GLU A 320 -18.62 -1.38 10.53
CA GLU A 320 -17.16 -1.38 10.34
C GLU A 320 -16.44 -0.81 11.58
N ALA A 321 -16.90 0.35 12.08
CA ALA A 321 -16.33 0.96 13.27
C ALA A 321 -16.48 0.06 14.51
N ALA A 322 -17.62 -0.61 14.66
CA ALA A 322 -17.85 -1.57 15.74
C ALA A 322 -16.87 -2.75 15.68
N SER A 323 -16.68 -3.33 14.48
CA SER A 323 -15.74 -4.43 14.22
C SER A 323 -14.33 -4.05 14.64
N TRP A 324 -13.80 -2.91 14.17
CA TRP A 324 -12.47 -2.44 14.53
C TRP A 324 -12.33 -2.11 16.02
N ARG A 325 -13.34 -1.51 16.64
CA ARG A 325 -13.32 -1.22 18.09
C ARG A 325 -13.24 -2.50 18.90
N TRP A 326 -14.01 -3.53 18.58
CA TRP A 326 -13.93 -4.82 19.27
C TRP A 326 -12.55 -5.48 19.10
N GLN A 327 -11.99 -5.43 17.89
CA GLN A 327 -10.63 -5.93 17.65
C GLN A 327 -9.59 -5.19 18.50
N ALA A 328 -9.72 -3.86 18.64
CA ALA A 328 -8.82 -3.05 19.46
C ALA A 328 -8.97 -3.33 20.98
N LEU A 329 -10.14 -3.78 21.45
CA LEU A 329 -10.33 -4.25 22.83
C LEU A 329 -9.67 -5.61 23.11
N GLY A 330 -9.38 -6.37 22.06
CA GLY A 330 -8.78 -7.69 22.15
C GLY A 330 -9.76 -8.78 22.62
N LYS A 331 -9.22 -9.96 22.97
CA LYS A 331 -9.99 -11.18 23.25
C LYS A 331 -11.01 -11.08 24.40
N LYS A 332 -10.88 -10.08 25.27
CA LYS A 332 -11.80 -9.84 26.38
C LYS A 332 -13.22 -9.47 25.92
N CYS A 333 -13.40 -8.98 24.70
CA CYS A 333 -14.74 -8.66 24.18
C CYS A 333 -15.49 -9.88 23.60
N ILE A 334 -14.82 -11.03 23.42
CA ILE A 334 -15.39 -12.22 22.77
C ILE A 334 -16.73 -12.66 23.38
N PRO A 335 -16.88 -12.76 24.73
CA PRO A 335 -18.16 -13.16 25.33
C PRO A 335 -19.34 -12.26 24.92
N VAL A 336 -19.09 -10.97 24.71
CA VAL A 336 -20.12 -9.98 24.34
C VAL A 336 -20.51 -10.10 22.86
N ILE A 337 -19.54 -10.29 21.97
CA ILE A 337 -19.79 -10.33 20.51
C ILE A 337 -20.27 -11.69 20.04
N LYS A 338 -20.02 -12.77 20.80
CA LYS A 338 -20.41 -14.14 20.45
C LYS A 338 -21.91 -14.29 20.24
N GLU A 339 -22.72 -13.56 21.01
CA GLU A 339 -24.19 -13.53 20.86
C GLU A 339 -24.64 -12.98 19.49
N LEU A 340 -23.80 -12.18 18.83
CA LEU A 340 -24.12 -11.56 17.54
C LEU A 340 -23.73 -12.44 16.34
N TYR A 341 -22.99 -13.54 16.52
CA TYR A 341 -22.57 -14.40 15.41
C TYR A 341 -23.75 -15.03 14.65
N THR A 342 -24.88 -15.22 15.32
CA THR A 342 -26.12 -15.76 14.75
C THR A 342 -27.23 -14.71 14.71
N ASN A 343 -26.91 -13.42 14.82
CA ASN A 343 -27.91 -12.35 14.79
C ASN A 343 -28.68 -12.36 13.46
N SER A 344 -29.96 -11.99 13.46
CA SER A 344 -30.78 -11.97 12.25
C SER A 344 -30.34 -10.86 11.27
N GLU A 345 -30.00 -9.69 11.79
CA GLU A 345 -29.50 -8.56 10.99
C GLU A 345 -28.09 -8.81 10.48
N GLU A 346 -27.88 -8.52 9.21
CA GLU A 346 -26.63 -8.84 8.50
C GLU A 346 -25.45 -8.00 9.00
N GLN A 347 -25.63 -6.68 9.13
CA GLN A 347 -24.55 -5.77 9.48
C GLN A 347 -23.94 -6.07 10.86
N PRO A 348 -24.73 -6.22 11.95
CA PRO A 348 -24.17 -6.61 13.24
C PRO A 348 -23.57 -8.02 13.25
N ARG A 349 -24.17 -8.96 12.52
CA ARG A 349 -23.64 -10.33 12.37
C ARG A 349 -22.26 -10.32 11.71
N MET A 350 -22.13 -9.59 10.60
CA MET A 350 -20.86 -9.45 9.87
C MET A 350 -19.78 -8.78 10.71
N ALA A 351 -20.11 -7.67 11.40
CA ALA A 351 -19.15 -6.98 12.27
C ALA A 351 -18.63 -7.89 13.39
N ALA A 352 -19.52 -8.68 14.00
CA ALA A 352 -19.14 -9.61 15.06
C ALA A 352 -18.30 -10.78 14.52
N LEU A 353 -18.68 -11.38 13.39
CA LEU A 353 -17.91 -12.45 12.75
C LEU A 353 -16.52 -11.97 12.31
N GLU A 354 -16.42 -10.76 11.75
CA GLU A 354 -15.14 -10.17 11.34
C GLU A 354 -14.23 -9.95 12.56
N ALA A 355 -14.75 -9.33 13.63
CA ALA A 355 -14.01 -9.12 14.86
C ALA A 355 -13.60 -10.46 15.50
N GLY A 356 -14.53 -11.41 15.62
CA GLY A 356 -14.27 -12.74 16.18
C GLY A 356 -13.22 -13.51 15.39
N ALA A 357 -13.26 -13.48 14.06
CA ALA A 357 -12.26 -14.11 13.20
C ALA A 357 -10.87 -13.48 13.38
N LYS A 358 -10.77 -12.15 13.35
CA LYS A 358 -9.49 -11.44 13.55
C LYS A 358 -8.93 -11.58 14.98
N LEU A 359 -9.80 -11.87 15.96
CA LEU A 359 -9.42 -12.22 17.34
C LEU A 359 -9.13 -13.73 17.53
N ASN A 360 -9.18 -14.52 16.46
CA ASN A 360 -8.98 -15.98 16.46
C ASN A 360 -9.95 -16.76 17.37
N ASP A 361 -11.23 -16.40 17.39
CA ASP A 361 -12.27 -17.19 18.06
C ASP A 361 -12.68 -18.41 17.21
N PRO A 362 -12.44 -19.66 17.64
CA PRO A 362 -12.81 -20.84 16.86
C PRO A 362 -14.33 -21.00 16.65
N MET A 363 -15.17 -20.32 17.44
CA MET A 363 -16.63 -20.39 17.32
C MET A 363 -17.17 -19.67 16.08
N VAL A 364 -16.40 -18.78 15.44
CA VAL A 364 -16.82 -18.16 14.18
C VAL A 364 -16.74 -19.13 12.99
N VAL A 365 -15.91 -20.17 13.08
CA VAL A 365 -15.59 -21.03 11.93
C VAL A 365 -16.83 -21.71 11.34
N PRO A 366 -17.71 -22.37 12.13
CA PRO A 366 -18.93 -22.97 11.58
C PRO A 366 -19.85 -21.95 10.91
N GLN A 367 -19.94 -20.73 11.47
CA GLN A 367 -20.80 -19.67 10.94
C GLN A 367 -20.26 -19.10 9.63
N LEU A 368 -18.94 -18.92 9.53
CA LEU A 368 -18.28 -18.50 8.30
C LEU A 368 -18.37 -19.58 7.21
N LEU A 369 -18.20 -20.86 7.57
CA LEU A 369 -18.38 -21.96 6.60
C LEU A 369 -19.82 -22.03 6.09
N GLU A 370 -20.82 -21.86 6.96
CA GLU A 370 -22.22 -21.80 6.54
C GLU A 370 -22.48 -20.60 5.62
N MET A 371 -21.92 -19.43 5.94
CA MET A 371 -22.00 -18.25 5.10
C MET A 371 -21.37 -18.45 3.71
N ILE A 372 -20.30 -19.24 3.61
CA ILE A 372 -19.70 -19.60 2.32
C ILE A 372 -20.61 -20.57 1.54
N LYS A 373 -21.43 -21.37 2.20
CA LYS A 373 -22.38 -22.30 1.54
C LYS A 373 -23.60 -21.58 0.99
N SER A 374 -24.22 -20.71 1.77
CA SER A 374 -25.57 -20.19 1.49
C SER A 374 -25.67 -18.66 1.35
N GLY A 375 -24.60 -17.92 1.66
CA GLY A 375 -24.61 -16.45 1.63
C GLY A 375 -24.51 -15.83 0.23
N PRO A 376 -24.78 -14.51 0.10
CA PRO A 376 -24.43 -13.73 -1.09
C PRO A 376 -22.93 -13.78 -1.42
N ASN A 377 -22.58 -13.71 -2.71
CA ASN A 377 -21.20 -13.87 -3.19
C ASN A 377 -20.16 -12.97 -2.50
N ASP A 378 -20.52 -11.72 -2.19
CA ASP A 378 -19.62 -10.80 -1.49
C ASP A 378 -19.28 -11.29 -0.08
N TYR A 379 -20.28 -11.79 0.66
CA TYR A 379 -20.09 -12.36 1.99
C TYR A 379 -19.37 -13.71 1.94
N ARG A 380 -19.65 -14.57 0.95
CA ARG A 380 -18.91 -15.82 0.75
C ARG A 380 -17.42 -15.53 0.57
N THR A 381 -17.08 -14.55 -0.28
CA THR A 381 -15.70 -14.13 -0.52
C THR A 381 -15.07 -13.50 0.72
N ALA A 382 -15.80 -12.65 1.44
CA ALA A 382 -15.32 -12.05 2.68
C ALA A 382 -15.05 -13.11 3.77
N ALA A 383 -15.94 -14.09 3.92
CA ALA A 383 -15.78 -15.19 4.88
C ALA A 383 -14.54 -16.04 4.57
N LEU A 384 -14.29 -16.38 3.31
CA LEU A 384 -13.05 -17.06 2.89
C LEU A 384 -11.79 -16.26 3.24
N ARG A 385 -11.81 -14.94 3.01
CA ARG A 385 -10.69 -14.06 3.40
C ARG A 385 -10.47 -14.03 4.92
N LEU A 386 -11.54 -14.05 5.72
CA LEU A 386 -11.43 -14.11 7.18
C LEU A 386 -10.83 -15.45 7.63
N LEU A 387 -11.37 -16.57 7.15
CA LEU A 387 -10.86 -17.91 7.46
C LEU A 387 -9.38 -18.09 7.07
N SER A 388 -8.95 -17.47 5.96
CA SER A 388 -7.56 -17.54 5.49
C SER A 388 -6.54 -16.94 6.47
N ARG A 389 -6.97 -16.00 7.31
CA ARG A 389 -6.11 -15.26 8.26
C ARG A 389 -6.20 -15.79 9.68
N MET A 390 -7.13 -16.70 9.96
CA MET A 390 -7.25 -17.32 11.28
C MET A 390 -6.10 -18.29 11.54
N ASP A 391 -5.83 -18.54 12.82
CA ASP A 391 -4.86 -19.55 13.26
C ASP A 391 -5.14 -20.95 12.66
N PRO A 392 -4.14 -21.86 12.65
CA PRO A 392 -4.32 -23.23 12.16
C PRO A 392 -5.51 -23.93 12.83
N ASN A 393 -6.42 -24.45 12.00
CA ASN A 393 -7.67 -25.08 12.43
C ASN A 393 -8.13 -26.07 11.35
N PRO A 394 -8.05 -27.38 11.59
CA PRO A 394 -8.38 -28.40 10.61
C PRO A 394 -9.81 -28.32 10.05
N LYS A 395 -10.75 -27.74 10.82
CA LYS A 395 -12.12 -27.54 10.34
C LYS A 395 -12.20 -26.55 9.19
N ILE A 396 -11.33 -25.53 9.20
CA ILE A 396 -11.21 -24.57 8.11
C ILE A 396 -10.65 -25.29 6.88
N ASP A 397 -9.55 -26.00 7.06
CA ASP A 397 -8.81 -26.66 5.97
C ASP A 397 -9.70 -27.67 5.24
N LEU A 398 -10.41 -28.52 6.00
CA LEU A 398 -11.37 -29.49 5.43
C LEU A 398 -12.61 -28.81 4.84
N GLY A 399 -13.15 -27.79 5.52
CA GLY A 399 -14.37 -27.10 5.10
C GLY A 399 -14.19 -26.28 3.82
N VAL A 400 -13.00 -25.70 3.60
CA VAL A 400 -12.74 -24.83 2.44
C VAL A 400 -12.50 -25.62 1.14
N ARG A 401 -11.98 -26.85 1.23
CA ARG A 401 -11.72 -27.71 0.04
C ARG A 401 -12.97 -27.94 -0.81
N GLU A 402 -14.16 -28.00 -0.21
CA GLU A 402 -15.45 -28.14 -0.92
C GLU A 402 -15.68 -27.02 -1.95
N PHE A 403 -15.12 -25.83 -1.71
CA PHE A 403 -15.36 -24.65 -2.54
C PHE A 403 -14.36 -24.47 -3.69
N ILE A 404 -13.35 -25.34 -3.82
CA ILE A 404 -12.44 -25.35 -4.98
C ILE A 404 -13.23 -25.60 -6.27
N ASP A 405 -14.30 -26.39 -6.21
CA ASP A 405 -15.16 -26.73 -7.35
C ASP A 405 -16.47 -25.92 -7.38
N ASP A 406 -16.54 -24.75 -6.71
CA ASP A 406 -17.75 -23.92 -6.68
C ASP A 406 -18.21 -23.49 -8.09
N ARG A 407 -19.52 -23.25 -8.25
CA ARG A 407 -20.08 -22.74 -9.51
C ARG A 407 -19.53 -21.36 -9.84
N ASN A 408 -19.39 -20.50 -8.85
CA ASN A 408 -18.83 -19.17 -8.99
C ASN A 408 -17.30 -19.23 -8.98
N MET A 409 -16.68 -18.66 -10.01
CA MET A 409 -15.23 -18.61 -10.15
C MET A 409 -14.52 -17.77 -9.08
N ASP A 410 -15.12 -16.66 -8.64
CA ASP A 410 -14.52 -15.79 -7.61
C ASP A 410 -14.40 -16.52 -6.27
N ILE A 411 -15.36 -17.41 -6.00
CA ILE A 411 -15.36 -18.27 -4.81
C ILE A 411 -14.30 -19.37 -4.92
N ARG A 412 -14.16 -20.01 -6.09
CA ARG A 412 -13.07 -20.96 -6.34
C ARG A 412 -11.72 -20.32 -6.09
N PHE A 413 -11.51 -19.12 -6.62
CA PHE A 413 -10.28 -18.36 -6.43
C PHE A 413 -10.05 -18.01 -4.94
N ALA A 414 -11.07 -17.48 -4.26
CA ALA A 414 -10.95 -17.16 -2.84
C ALA A 414 -10.70 -18.40 -1.96
N ALA A 415 -11.25 -19.56 -2.32
CA ALA A 415 -11.01 -20.83 -1.65
C ALA A 415 -9.57 -21.31 -1.86
N TYR A 416 -9.08 -21.26 -3.10
CA TYR A 416 -7.68 -21.53 -3.43
C TYR A 416 -6.72 -20.60 -2.65
N GLU A 417 -6.95 -19.28 -2.66
CA GLU A 417 -6.13 -18.31 -1.91
C GLU A 417 -6.11 -18.63 -0.41
N CYS A 418 -7.25 -19.02 0.14
CA CYS A 418 -7.38 -19.43 1.53
C CYS A 418 -6.52 -20.67 1.83
N LEU A 419 -6.65 -21.72 1.02
CA LEU A 419 -5.89 -22.96 1.19
C LEU A 419 -4.39 -22.76 0.98
N ARG A 420 -4.00 -21.96 -0.01
CA ARG A 420 -2.59 -21.62 -0.28
C ARG A 420 -1.96 -20.88 0.89
N ARG A 421 -2.63 -19.85 1.43
CA ARG A 421 -2.13 -19.08 2.58
C ARG A 421 -1.97 -19.96 3.82
N ARG A 422 -2.80 -20.99 3.95
CA ARG A 422 -2.79 -21.95 5.06
C ARG A 422 -1.85 -23.13 4.81
N HIS A 423 -1.15 -23.17 3.68
CA HIS A 423 -0.26 -24.24 3.27
C HIS A 423 -0.94 -25.62 3.22
N ASP A 424 -2.19 -25.67 2.75
CA ASP A 424 -2.93 -26.92 2.64
C ASP A 424 -2.32 -27.85 1.56
N PRO A 425 -2.20 -29.17 1.81
CA PRO A 425 -1.62 -30.12 0.87
C PRO A 425 -2.32 -30.24 -0.48
N SER A 426 -3.58 -29.79 -0.61
CA SER A 426 -4.30 -29.76 -1.89
C SER A 426 -3.73 -28.77 -2.90
N VAL A 427 -2.92 -27.81 -2.45
CA VAL A 427 -2.23 -26.84 -3.31
C VAL A 427 -0.76 -27.21 -3.40
N ARG A 428 -0.36 -27.83 -4.52
CA ARG A 428 1.04 -28.20 -4.77
C ARG A 428 1.78 -27.05 -5.42
N ILE A 429 2.81 -26.53 -4.74
CA ILE A 429 3.63 -25.42 -5.22
C ILE A 429 4.93 -25.97 -5.82
N ILE A 430 5.17 -25.68 -7.10
CA ILE A 430 6.39 -26.01 -7.83
C ILE A 430 7.17 -24.70 -8.05
N PRO A 431 8.28 -24.47 -7.34
CA PRO A 431 9.12 -23.30 -7.58
C PRO A 431 9.86 -23.45 -8.91
N LEU A 432 9.78 -22.44 -9.77
CA LEU A 432 10.46 -22.44 -11.07
C LEU A 432 11.70 -21.53 -11.00
N ASN A 433 12.70 -22.01 -10.23
CA ASN A 433 14.06 -21.46 -10.07
C ASN A 433 14.12 -19.93 -9.87
N GLY A 434 13.28 -19.40 -8.98
CA GLY A 434 13.31 -17.99 -8.58
C GLY A 434 12.73 -17.01 -9.60
N ARG A 435 12.07 -17.48 -10.66
CA ARG A 435 11.37 -16.63 -11.62
C ARG A 435 9.92 -16.38 -11.22
N PHE A 436 9.17 -17.47 -11.04
CA PHE A 436 7.77 -17.50 -10.62
C PHE A 436 7.43 -18.88 -10.06
N LYS A 437 6.23 -19.05 -9.51
CA LYS A 437 5.77 -20.36 -9.00
C LYS A 437 4.64 -20.91 -9.87
N LEU A 438 4.67 -22.22 -10.09
CA LEU A 438 3.56 -22.95 -10.68
C LEU A 438 2.81 -23.66 -9.56
N GLU A 439 1.52 -23.37 -9.43
CA GLU A 439 0.67 -23.95 -8.39
C GLU A 439 -0.37 -24.85 -9.02
N LEU A 440 -0.48 -26.08 -8.53
CA LEU A 440 -1.39 -27.09 -9.04
C LEU A 440 -2.47 -27.35 -7.99
N VAL A 441 -3.72 -27.26 -8.42
CA VAL A 441 -4.91 -27.45 -7.58
C VAL A 441 -5.74 -28.57 -8.17
N ASP A 442 -6.04 -29.59 -7.35
CA ASP A 442 -6.95 -30.66 -7.75
C ASP A 442 -8.38 -30.12 -7.83
N SER A 443 -8.93 -30.08 -9.04
CA SER A 443 -10.24 -29.51 -9.33
C SER A 443 -10.81 -30.16 -10.59
N ASN A 444 -12.12 -30.40 -10.57
CA ASN A 444 -12.86 -30.93 -11.72
C ASN A 444 -13.19 -29.85 -12.76
N LYS A 445 -12.84 -28.59 -12.50
CA LYS A 445 -13.12 -27.44 -13.36
C LYS A 445 -11.81 -26.83 -13.85
N PRO A 446 -11.35 -27.17 -15.08
CA PRO A 446 -10.08 -26.68 -15.58
C PRO A 446 -10.10 -25.15 -15.73
N LEU A 447 -9.11 -24.50 -15.12
CA LEU A 447 -8.92 -23.04 -15.14
C LEU A 447 -7.43 -22.73 -15.02
N ILE A 448 -6.93 -21.85 -15.89
CA ILE A 448 -5.63 -21.22 -15.73
C ILE A 448 -5.83 -19.84 -15.12
N TYR A 449 -5.22 -19.61 -13.96
CA TYR A 449 -5.25 -18.33 -13.27
C TYR A 449 -3.85 -17.73 -13.13
N LEU A 450 -3.74 -16.42 -13.32
CA LEU A 450 -2.47 -15.69 -13.25
C LEU A 450 -2.54 -14.56 -12.24
N THR A 451 -1.48 -14.38 -11.45
CA THR A 451 -1.34 -13.20 -10.59
C THR A 451 -0.83 -12.00 -11.39
N GLN A 452 -1.36 -10.82 -11.08
CA GLN A 452 -0.90 -9.55 -11.66
C GLN A 452 -0.37 -8.59 -10.62
N THR A 453 -0.29 -9.05 -9.36
CA THR A 453 0.23 -8.31 -8.22
C THR A 453 1.06 -9.23 -7.30
N GLY A 454 2.07 -8.68 -6.64
CA GLY A 454 2.94 -9.38 -5.70
C GLY A 454 3.76 -10.51 -6.32
N ASP A 455 3.75 -11.68 -5.69
CA ASP A 455 4.56 -12.82 -6.14
C ASP A 455 4.02 -13.42 -7.47
N PRO A 456 4.82 -13.46 -8.55
CA PRO A 456 4.40 -13.96 -9.86
C PRO A 456 4.09 -15.46 -9.82
N ARG A 457 2.87 -15.83 -10.23
CA ARG A 457 2.35 -17.20 -10.12
C ARG A 457 1.44 -17.57 -11.27
N ILE A 458 1.53 -18.83 -11.68
CA ILE A 458 0.59 -19.48 -12.59
C ILE A 458 -0.11 -20.58 -11.80
N VAL A 459 -1.43 -20.56 -11.76
CA VAL A 459 -2.25 -21.52 -11.02
C VAL A 459 -3.02 -22.35 -12.04
N LEU A 460 -2.91 -23.67 -11.94
CA LEU A 460 -3.64 -24.61 -12.78
C LEU A 460 -4.64 -25.38 -11.90
N PHE A 461 -5.92 -25.12 -12.12
CA PHE A 461 -7.01 -25.96 -11.61
C PHE A 461 -7.17 -27.15 -12.56
N GLY A 462 -7.14 -28.37 -12.03
CA GLY A 462 -7.15 -29.61 -12.81
C GLY A 462 -5.77 -29.98 -13.34
N ASP A 463 -4.95 -30.59 -12.49
CA ASP A 463 -3.53 -30.90 -12.73
C ASP A 463 -3.26 -31.86 -13.91
N ASN A 464 -4.26 -32.64 -14.30
CA ASN A 464 -4.24 -33.60 -15.41
C ASN A 464 -4.76 -33.04 -16.75
N SER A 465 -4.98 -31.72 -16.83
CA SER A 465 -5.42 -31.09 -18.07
C SER A 465 -4.38 -31.27 -19.18
N GLN A 466 -4.81 -31.87 -20.29
CA GLN A 466 -3.99 -32.10 -21.48
C GLN A 466 -4.31 -31.10 -22.58
N LEU A 467 -3.31 -30.82 -23.42
CA LEU A 467 -3.50 -30.08 -24.65
C LEU A 467 -4.37 -30.88 -25.62
N LEU A 468 -5.29 -30.20 -26.28
CA LEU A 468 -6.08 -30.74 -27.37
C LEU A 468 -5.17 -30.90 -28.59
N ARG A 469 -5.19 -32.11 -29.17
CA ARG A 469 -4.39 -32.51 -30.34
C ARG A 469 -5.32 -33.02 -31.45
N PRO A 470 -4.93 -32.93 -32.74
CA PRO A 470 -3.64 -32.43 -33.24
C PRO A 470 -3.48 -30.93 -33.04
N LEU A 471 -2.26 -30.49 -32.77
CA LEU A 471 -1.93 -29.08 -32.56
C LEU A 471 -0.75 -28.66 -33.42
N THR A 472 -0.86 -27.49 -34.03
CA THR A 472 0.22 -26.80 -34.72
C THR A 472 0.07 -25.32 -34.40
N ALA A 473 0.86 -24.82 -33.45
CA ALA A 473 0.83 -23.42 -33.04
C ALA A 473 2.19 -22.78 -33.30
N THR A 474 2.17 -21.57 -33.87
CA THR A 474 3.37 -20.76 -34.12
C THR A 474 3.24 -19.44 -33.38
N ILE A 475 4.23 -19.11 -32.56
CA ILE A 475 4.24 -17.94 -31.69
C ILE A 475 5.50 -17.11 -31.97
N TRP A 476 5.38 -15.79 -31.80
CA TRP A 476 6.47 -14.82 -31.99
C TRP A 476 7.21 -14.95 -33.33
N ASN A 477 6.47 -14.96 -34.44
CA ASN A 477 7.01 -15.06 -35.81
C ASN A 477 7.91 -16.30 -36.02
N GLY A 478 7.54 -17.44 -35.42
CA GLY A 478 8.26 -18.70 -35.60
C GLY A 478 9.42 -18.94 -34.63
N ARG A 479 9.60 -18.08 -33.62
CA ARG A 479 10.59 -18.33 -32.56
C ARG A 479 10.18 -19.44 -31.61
N LEU A 480 8.88 -19.65 -31.43
CA LEU A 480 8.34 -20.73 -30.60
C LEU A 480 7.27 -21.46 -31.41
N MET A 481 7.38 -22.77 -31.53
CA MET A 481 6.37 -23.60 -32.21
C MET A 481 6.04 -24.83 -31.37
N PHE A 482 4.77 -25.21 -31.42
CA PHE A 482 4.28 -26.44 -30.82
C PHE A 482 3.68 -27.31 -31.92
N ARG A 483 4.08 -28.58 -31.95
CA ARG A 483 3.52 -29.60 -32.86
C ARG A 483 3.16 -30.85 -32.07
N GLY A 484 1.91 -31.28 -32.16
CA GLY A 484 1.43 -32.50 -31.50
C GLY A 484 0.50 -33.27 -32.41
N GLU A 485 0.68 -34.58 -32.47
CA GLU A 485 -0.18 -35.49 -33.23
C GLU A 485 -1.26 -36.09 -32.33
N ALA A 486 -2.40 -36.50 -32.88
CA ALA A 486 -3.57 -36.89 -32.08
C ALA A 486 -3.30 -38.03 -31.07
N ASN A 487 -2.42 -38.98 -31.43
CA ASN A 487 -2.12 -40.18 -30.64
C ASN A 487 -0.75 -40.14 -29.94
N ASP A 488 0.07 -39.10 -30.16
CA ASP A 488 1.38 -38.99 -29.52
C ASP A 488 1.19 -38.37 -28.13
N PRO A 489 1.55 -39.03 -27.01
CA PRO A 489 1.45 -38.46 -25.66
C PRO A 489 2.29 -37.19 -25.46
N ASN A 490 3.26 -36.92 -26.34
CA ASN A 490 4.14 -35.77 -26.28
C ASN A 490 3.79 -34.71 -27.33
N VAL A 491 4.28 -33.51 -27.09
CA VAL A 491 4.24 -32.37 -28.00
C VAL A 491 5.68 -31.97 -28.26
N GLN A 492 6.03 -31.84 -29.54
CA GLN A 492 7.30 -31.31 -29.96
C GLN A 492 7.28 -29.78 -29.80
N VAL A 493 8.26 -29.26 -29.07
CA VAL A 493 8.46 -27.83 -28.83
C VAL A 493 9.73 -27.40 -29.55
N PHE A 494 9.59 -26.46 -30.48
CA PHE A 494 10.72 -25.79 -31.13
C PHE A 494 10.88 -24.40 -30.51
N TYR A 495 12.09 -24.03 -30.08
CA TYR A 495 12.36 -22.69 -29.58
C TYR A 495 13.69 -22.14 -30.09
N ARG A 496 13.71 -20.85 -30.42
CA ARG A 496 14.91 -20.10 -30.80
C ARG A 496 14.86 -18.68 -30.22
N SER A 497 15.73 -18.39 -29.25
CA SER A 497 15.78 -17.09 -28.53
C SER A 497 16.14 -15.90 -29.42
N SER A 498 17.06 -16.10 -30.37
CA SER A 498 17.53 -15.11 -31.37
C SER A 498 17.78 -15.79 -32.71
N PRO A 499 17.60 -15.13 -33.87
CA PRO A 499 17.94 -15.70 -35.18
C PRO A 499 19.36 -16.27 -35.28
N THR A 500 20.29 -15.73 -34.48
CA THR A 500 21.69 -16.16 -34.42
C THR A 500 21.94 -17.35 -33.51
N ASN A 501 20.98 -17.72 -32.65
CA ASN A 501 21.14 -18.81 -31.69
C ASN A 501 20.67 -20.15 -32.29
N ASN A 502 21.28 -21.24 -31.84
CA ASN A 502 20.85 -22.58 -32.25
C ASN A 502 19.45 -22.87 -31.71
N PRO A 503 18.55 -23.46 -32.52
CA PRO A 503 17.22 -23.83 -32.05
C PRO A 503 17.30 -25.04 -31.11
N THR A 504 16.45 -25.06 -30.10
CA THR A 504 16.18 -26.23 -29.27
C THR A 504 14.92 -26.93 -29.79
N ILE A 505 14.95 -28.26 -29.83
CA ILE A 505 13.82 -29.10 -30.21
C ILE A 505 13.72 -30.20 -29.16
N ASP A 506 12.63 -30.21 -28.42
CA ASP A 506 12.40 -31.16 -27.33
C ASP A 506 10.98 -31.72 -27.41
N ASN A 507 10.81 -32.97 -26.97
CA ASN A 507 9.51 -33.62 -26.85
C ASN A 507 9.08 -33.59 -25.40
N VAL A 508 7.97 -32.93 -25.12
CA VAL A 508 7.46 -32.67 -23.76
C VAL A 508 6.10 -33.33 -23.59
N PRO A 509 5.76 -33.91 -22.44
CA PRO A 509 4.41 -34.42 -22.20
C PRO A 509 3.34 -33.36 -22.49
N ALA A 510 2.23 -33.77 -23.13
CA ALA A 510 1.15 -32.86 -23.53
C ALA A 510 0.33 -32.28 -22.35
N THR A 511 0.72 -32.54 -21.11
CA THR A 511 0.10 -31.98 -19.91
C THR A 511 0.50 -30.50 -19.75
N ILE A 512 -0.48 -29.64 -19.45
CA ILE A 512 -0.25 -28.20 -19.32
C ILE A 512 0.78 -27.88 -18.23
N SER A 513 0.75 -28.62 -17.11
CA SER A 513 1.71 -28.47 -16.01
C SER A 513 3.15 -28.78 -16.42
N ALA A 514 3.36 -29.86 -17.18
CA ALA A 514 4.66 -30.25 -17.71
C ALA A 514 5.18 -29.23 -18.73
N LEU A 515 4.32 -28.79 -19.65
CA LEU A 515 4.68 -27.76 -20.64
C LEU A 515 5.05 -26.44 -19.97
N THR A 516 4.26 -25.98 -19.01
CA THR A 516 4.52 -24.74 -18.26
C THR A 516 5.83 -24.81 -17.49
N SER A 517 6.10 -25.96 -16.85
CA SER A 517 7.36 -26.19 -16.15
C SER A 517 8.55 -26.18 -17.10
N PHE A 518 8.44 -26.85 -18.25
CA PHE A 518 9.49 -26.91 -19.27
C PHE A 518 9.83 -25.51 -19.84
N MET A 519 8.81 -24.70 -20.14
CA MET A 519 8.99 -23.33 -20.63
C MET A 519 9.79 -22.46 -19.64
N ALA A 520 9.54 -22.60 -18.34
CA ALA A 520 10.13 -21.75 -17.31
C ALA A 520 11.51 -22.21 -16.80
N ARG A 521 11.78 -23.52 -16.82
CA ARG A 521 13.05 -24.10 -16.34
C ARG A 521 14.24 -23.54 -17.13
N PRO A 522 15.43 -23.42 -16.49
CA PRO A 522 16.60 -22.86 -17.13
C PRO A 522 17.09 -23.72 -18.32
N GLU A 523 17.79 -23.07 -19.25
CA GLU A 523 18.51 -23.77 -20.32
C GLU A 523 19.62 -24.63 -19.69
N GLY A 524 19.59 -25.93 -19.97
CA GLY A 524 20.59 -26.89 -19.47
C GLY A 524 21.10 -27.78 -20.60
N LEU A 525 22.32 -28.31 -20.44
CA LEU A 525 22.88 -29.34 -21.33
C LEU A 525 22.08 -30.65 -21.13
N ARG A 526 21.00 -30.82 -21.89
CA ARG A 526 20.18 -32.04 -22.08
C ARG A 526 19.94 -32.91 -20.82
N GLY A 527 18.71 -32.89 -20.31
CA GLY A 527 18.26 -33.77 -19.21
C GLY A 527 16.84 -33.45 -18.76
N VAL A 528 16.36 -34.13 -17.71
CA VAL A 528 14.99 -34.02 -17.14
C VAL A 528 14.66 -32.63 -16.60
N ASP A 529 15.69 -31.82 -16.29
CA ASP A 529 15.56 -30.46 -15.75
C ASP A 529 15.85 -29.33 -16.76
N ALA A 530 16.13 -29.67 -18.02
CA ALA A 530 16.34 -28.67 -19.07
C ALA A 530 15.01 -28.02 -19.49
N GLY A 531 15.03 -26.70 -19.69
CA GLY A 531 13.90 -25.92 -20.18
C GLY A 531 14.31 -24.80 -21.12
N LEU A 532 13.38 -23.89 -21.39
CA LEU A 532 13.55 -22.80 -22.37
C LEU A 532 13.98 -21.46 -21.75
N ALA A 533 14.10 -21.40 -20.42
CA ALA A 533 14.43 -20.18 -19.69
C ALA A 533 13.51 -19.00 -20.06
N LEU A 534 12.22 -19.23 -20.27
CA LEU A 534 11.27 -18.15 -20.52
C LEU A 534 10.98 -17.36 -19.23
N SER A 535 10.70 -16.08 -19.40
CA SER A 535 10.20 -15.20 -18.33
C SER A 535 8.74 -15.51 -17.99
N TYR A 536 8.23 -14.94 -16.89
CA TYR A 536 6.83 -15.04 -16.52
C TYR A 536 5.90 -14.55 -17.65
N SER A 537 6.23 -13.39 -18.21
CA SER A 537 5.52 -12.75 -19.33
C SER A 537 5.51 -13.61 -20.58
N GLU A 538 6.66 -14.15 -20.97
CA GLU A 538 6.80 -15.01 -22.16
C GLU A 538 6.03 -16.33 -21.99
N THR A 539 6.09 -16.94 -20.79
CA THR A 539 5.35 -18.17 -20.48
C THR A 539 3.85 -17.94 -20.57
N ILE A 540 3.36 -16.85 -19.97
CA ILE A 540 1.94 -16.47 -20.02
C ILE A 540 1.49 -16.20 -21.45
N ASN A 541 2.29 -15.46 -22.23
CA ASN A 541 1.97 -15.16 -23.61
C ASN A 541 1.88 -16.44 -24.44
N ALA A 542 2.80 -17.40 -24.24
CA ALA A 542 2.75 -18.69 -24.90
C ALA A 542 1.47 -19.49 -24.54
N LEU A 543 1.14 -19.58 -23.24
CA LEU A 543 -0.08 -20.25 -22.79
C LEU A 543 -1.35 -19.55 -23.31
N HIS A 544 -1.40 -18.22 -23.30
CA HIS A 544 -2.53 -17.45 -23.80
C HIS A 544 -2.73 -17.68 -25.32
N ASN A 545 -1.67 -17.72 -26.11
CA ASN A 545 -1.76 -18.03 -27.54
C ASN A 545 -2.28 -19.44 -27.79
N LEU A 546 -1.83 -20.44 -27.03
CA LEU A 546 -2.35 -21.81 -27.11
C LEU A 546 -3.83 -21.89 -26.73
N TRP A 547 -4.25 -21.17 -25.68
CA TRP A 547 -5.64 -21.09 -25.25
C TRP A 547 -6.54 -20.37 -26.24
N SER A 548 -6.14 -19.20 -26.73
CA SER A 548 -6.89 -18.43 -27.74
C SER A 548 -7.02 -19.17 -29.07
N SER A 549 -6.08 -20.06 -29.39
CA SER A 549 -6.15 -20.97 -30.54
C SER A 549 -7.01 -22.22 -30.30
N GLY A 550 -7.58 -22.38 -29.10
CA GLY A 550 -8.46 -23.50 -28.75
C GLY A 550 -7.74 -24.79 -28.36
N TYR A 551 -6.43 -24.78 -28.11
CA TYR A 551 -5.67 -25.99 -27.76
C TYR A 551 -5.65 -26.29 -26.26
N ILE A 552 -6.04 -25.35 -25.41
CA ILE A 552 -6.13 -25.53 -23.96
C ILE A 552 -7.61 -25.60 -23.57
N PRO A 553 -8.08 -26.68 -22.93
CA PRO A 553 -9.43 -26.76 -22.41
C PRO A 553 -9.57 -25.90 -21.14
N GLY A 554 -10.75 -25.31 -20.96
CA GLY A 554 -11.09 -24.53 -19.76
C GLY A 554 -10.93 -23.03 -19.92
N ASP A 555 -11.18 -22.32 -18.83
CA ASP A 555 -11.11 -20.86 -18.79
C ASP A 555 -9.67 -20.39 -18.56
N PHE A 556 -9.36 -19.19 -19.04
CA PHE A 556 -8.09 -18.51 -18.78
C PHE A 556 -8.39 -17.13 -18.20
N LYS A 557 -7.89 -16.84 -17.00
CA LYS A 557 -8.09 -15.54 -16.34
C LYS A 557 -6.83 -14.98 -15.68
N GLY A 558 -6.70 -13.66 -15.72
CA GLY A 558 -5.76 -12.91 -14.91
C GLY A 558 -6.44 -12.23 -13.72
N GLU A 559 -5.67 -11.99 -12.67
CA GLU A 559 -6.08 -11.15 -11.53
C GLU A 559 -6.55 -9.77 -11.99
N GLN A 560 -7.64 -9.25 -11.40
CA GLN A 560 -8.11 -7.90 -11.69
C GLN A 560 -7.16 -6.84 -11.12
N ASP A 561 -6.90 -5.83 -11.93
CA ASP A 561 -5.96 -4.77 -11.63
C ASP A 561 -6.49 -3.76 -10.59
N ARG A 562 -5.99 -3.86 -9.35
CA ARG A 562 -6.32 -2.92 -8.26
C ARG A 562 -5.39 -1.71 -8.19
N MET A 563 -4.22 -1.77 -8.82
CA MET A 563 -3.17 -0.76 -8.68
C MET A 563 -3.54 0.53 -9.43
N LEU A 564 -4.04 0.42 -10.68
CA LEU A 564 -4.43 1.59 -11.48
C LEU A 564 -5.53 2.41 -10.80
N ALA A 565 -6.51 1.74 -10.21
CA ALA A 565 -7.59 2.41 -9.48
C ALA A 565 -7.05 3.22 -8.28
N ALA A 566 -6.06 2.68 -7.57
CA ALA A 566 -5.43 3.36 -6.45
C ALA A 566 -4.58 4.57 -6.90
N ILE A 567 -3.83 4.45 -8.00
CA ILE A 567 -3.06 5.58 -8.57
C ILE A 567 -4.00 6.72 -8.96
N LEU A 568 -5.04 6.43 -9.73
CA LEU A 568 -6.01 7.42 -10.19
C LEU A 568 -6.75 8.10 -9.03
N LYS A 569 -7.03 7.36 -7.95
CA LYS A 569 -7.64 7.90 -6.73
C LYS A 569 -6.72 8.90 -6.03
N GLU A 570 -5.43 8.60 -5.96
CA GLU A 570 -4.47 9.48 -5.28
C GLU A 570 -4.06 10.69 -6.13
N GLU A 571 -3.99 10.57 -7.45
CA GLU A 571 -3.79 11.72 -8.34
C GLU A 571 -4.91 12.77 -8.19
N LYS A 572 -6.16 12.32 -8.12
CA LYS A 572 -7.31 13.20 -7.83
C LYS A 572 -7.19 13.93 -6.49
N ARG A 573 -6.47 13.36 -5.52
CA ARG A 573 -6.24 13.97 -4.20
C ARG A 573 -5.02 14.87 -4.17
N ALA A 574 -3.95 14.51 -4.90
CA ALA A 574 -2.71 15.28 -5.00
C ALA A 574 -2.84 16.50 -5.91
N SER A 575 -3.91 16.58 -6.71
CA SER A 575 -4.31 17.79 -7.43
C SER A 575 -4.51 18.91 -6.40
N PRO A 576 -3.76 20.03 -6.49
CA PRO A 576 -3.99 21.16 -5.60
C PRO A 576 -5.45 21.58 -5.75
N ILE A 577 -6.18 21.67 -4.64
CA ILE A 577 -7.41 22.45 -4.61
C ILE A 577 -6.99 23.82 -5.13
N GLU A 578 -7.49 24.21 -6.32
CA GLU A 578 -7.36 25.59 -6.79
C GLU A 578 -7.82 26.46 -5.62
N ARG A 579 -6.87 27.18 -5.03
CA ARG A 579 -7.21 28.23 -4.07
C ARG A 579 -8.23 29.07 -4.81
N PRO A 580 -9.45 29.28 -4.28
CA PRO A 580 -10.36 30.23 -4.87
C PRO A 580 -9.57 31.52 -5.01
N GLU A 581 -9.35 31.96 -6.25
CA GLU A 581 -8.76 33.26 -6.46
C GLU A 581 -9.67 34.23 -5.72
N PHE A 582 -9.09 34.97 -4.76
CA PHE A 582 -9.85 36.07 -4.17
C PHE A 582 -10.24 36.96 -5.34
N PRO A 583 -11.53 37.28 -5.51
CA PRO A 583 -11.96 38.16 -6.58
C PRO A 583 -11.09 39.41 -6.52
N SER A 584 -10.49 39.76 -7.65
CA SER A 584 -9.69 40.96 -7.74
C SER A 584 -10.59 42.17 -7.43
N GLU A 585 -10.03 43.30 -6.97
CA GLU A 585 -10.85 44.51 -6.71
C GLU A 585 -11.65 44.96 -7.95
N ALA A 586 -11.25 44.51 -9.16
CA ALA A 586 -12.00 44.70 -10.40
C ALA A 586 -13.31 43.88 -10.45
N ASP A 587 -13.34 42.67 -9.89
CA ASP A 587 -14.52 41.79 -9.92
C ASP A 587 -15.61 42.22 -8.92
N ILE A 588 -15.21 42.93 -7.85
CA ILE A 588 -16.16 43.53 -6.89
C ILE A 588 -16.87 44.73 -7.51
N ALA A 589 -16.21 45.48 -8.40
CA ALA A 589 -16.77 46.65 -9.06
C ALA A 589 -17.91 46.29 -10.05
N ASP A 590 -17.79 45.18 -10.79
CA ASP A 590 -18.79 44.78 -11.78
C ASP A 590 -20.08 44.21 -11.15
N SER A 591 -20.01 43.67 -9.93
CA SER A 591 -21.20 43.20 -9.20
C SER A 591 -22.09 44.33 -8.65
N SER A 592 -21.59 45.58 -8.66
CA SER A 592 -22.28 46.74 -8.11
C SER A 592 -23.02 47.59 -9.16
N SER A 593 -22.87 47.29 -10.46
CA SER A 593 -23.43 48.09 -11.56
C SER A 593 -24.77 47.58 -12.12
N THR A 594 -25.31 46.45 -11.64
CA THR A 594 -26.55 45.86 -12.16
C THR A 594 -27.80 46.02 -11.26
N ARG A 595 -27.94 47.14 -10.54
CA ARG A 595 -29.18 47.48 -9.83
C ARG A 595 -29.76 48.83 -10.24
N THR A 596 -30.52 48.82 -11.34
CA THR A 596 -31.64 49.74 -11.64
C THR A 596 -32.40 49.12 -12.81
N ALA A 597 -33.72 49.00 -12.88
CA ALA A 597 -34.82 49.38 -12.02
C ALA A 597 -36.04 48.54 -12.45
N GLU A 598 -36.84 48.03 -11.51
CA GLU A 598 -38.25 47.76 -11.83
C GLU A 598 -39.14 48.10 -10.64
N LYS A 599 -40.05 49.04 -10.91
CA LYS A 599 -40.97 49.66 -9.98
C LYS A 599 -42.05 48.65 -9.57
N THR A 600 -42.36 48.59 -8.28
CA THR A 600 -43.72 48.24 -7.83
C THR A 600 -43.99 48.97 -6.51
N SER A 601 -45.01 49.83 -6.54
CA SER A 601 -45.57 50.51 -5.36
C SER A 601 -46.89 49.83 -4.98
N PRO A 602 -47.34 49.96 -3.72
CA PRO A 602 -48.17 48.98 -3.03
C PRO A 602 -49.67 49.27 -3.10
N GLN A 603 -50.51 48.24 -3.03
CA GLN A 603 -51.90 48.36 -2.57
C GLN A 603 -52.21 47.26 -1.54
N LEU A 604 -52.33 47.70 -0.29
CA LEU A 604 -53.02 47.01 0.80
C LEU A 604 -54.48 47.46 0.74
N ASP A 605 -55.43 46.53 0.71
CA ASP A 605 -56.72 46.69 1.36
C ASP A 605 -57.45 45.35 1.52
N SER A 606 -57.63 44.91 2.77
CA SER A 606 -58.95 44.58 3.36
C SER A 606 -58.83 43.73 4.63
N LYS A 607 -58.84 44.43 5.78
CA LYS A 607 -59.46 44.19 7.11
C LYS A 607 -59.47 42.80 7.81
N PRO A 608 -59.52 42.82 9.17
CA PRO A 608 -59.16 41.69 10.04
C PRO A 608 -60.38 40.89 10.54
N LYS A 609 -60.16 39.65 10.97
CA LYS A 609 -61.14 38.88 11.76
C LYS A 609 -60.58 38.59 13.16
N ILE A 610 -61.20 39.29 14.11
CA ILE A 610 -61.10 39.13 15.57
C ILE A 610 -61.77 37.80 15.94
N MET A 611 -61.13 36.99 16.79
CA MET A 611 -61.81 35.95 17.56
C MET A 611 -61.96 36.44 18.99
N ASP A 612 -63.21 36.71 19.35
CA ASP A 612 -63.66 36.93 20.71
C ASP A 612 -63.61 35.62 21.50
N THR A 613 -62.92 35.65 22.63
CA THR A 613 -63.20 34.85 23.82
C THR A 613 -64.22 35.59 24.67
N VAL A 614 -65.34 34.94 25.02
CA VAL A 614 -66.31 35.42 26.02
C VAL A 614 -66.62 34.27 26.99
N PRO A 615 -66.86 34.56 28.28
CA PRO A 615 -66.44 33.71 29.40
C PRO A 615 -67.58 32.95 30.08
N ARG A 616 -67.23 31.86 30.76
CA ARG A 616 -67.69 31.50 32.12
C ARG A 616 -66.87 30.37 32.68
#